data_AF-A0A7S3X6N8-F1
#
_entry.id   AF-A0A7S3X6N8-F1
#
_cell.length_a   1.000
_cell.length_b   1.000
_cell.length_c   1.000
_cell.angle_alpha   90.00
_cell.angle_beta   90.00
_cell.angle_gamma   90.00
#
_symmetry.space_group_name_H-M   'P 1'
#
loop_
_entity.id
_entity.type
_entity.pdbx_description
1 polymer ?
#
loop_
_entity_poly.entity_id
_entity_poly.type
_entity_poly.pdbx_seq_one_letter_code
_entity_poly.pdbx_strand_id
1 'polypeptide(L)'
;SCVDTGKPFQVAASFPVDGSGILQALEVTLSQEGKSCPLTMRLDTYKGMAELSEAVKAGMTPVMSYWSDDTMTWMDGKGADGKGPCGVDHAAQCVDTVQFYDFSVEEVSKAPAPAPLTTAQPVVTKPKV
;
A
#
# COMPACT_ATOMS: atom_id res chain seq x y z
N SER A 1 -4.75 -4.99 18.07
CA SER A 1 -4.68 -4.27 16.80
C SER A 1 -3.86 -5.06 15.80
N CYS A 2 -4.13 -4.90 14.50
CA CYS A 2 -3.31 -5.48 13.43
C CYS A 2 -1.95 -4.78 13.27
N VAL A 3 -1.92 -3.47 13.54
CA VAL A 3 -0.70 -2.67 13.63
C VAL A 3 -0.68 -1.99 15.00
N ASP A 4 0.40 -2.18 15.75
CA ASP A 4 0.72 -1.47 16.99
C ASP A 4 1.69 -0.33 16.66
N THR A 5 1.22 0.92 16.69
CA THR A 5 2.01 2.11 16.36
C THR A 5 3.05 2.47 17.43
N GLY A 6 3.03 1.82 18.59
CA GLY A 6 4.10 1.92 19.60
C GLY A 6 5.33 1.07 19.29
N LYS A 7 5.32 0.34 18.18
CA LYS A 7 6.41 -0.51 17.69
C LYS A 7 6.64 -0.28 16.20
N PRO A 8 7.82 -0.64 15.67
CA PRO A 8 8.03 -0.60 14.24
C PRO A 8 7.05 -1.44 13.44
N PHE A 9 6.74 -0.99 12.24
CA PHE A 9 5.94 -1.70 11.25
C PHE A 9 6.43 -1.27 9.86
N GLN A 10 6.23 -2.13 8.87
CA GLN A 10 6.61 -1.88 7.48
C GLN A 10 5.46 -1.25 6.72
N VAL A 11 5.82 -0.31 5.85
CA VAL A 11 4.92 0.36 4.91
C VAL A 11 5.43 0.07 3.50
N ALA A 12 4.60 -0.57 2.68
CA ALA A 12 4.87 -0.78 1.27
C ALA A 12 3.86 0.01 0.43
N ALA A 13 4.36 0.84 -0.49
CA ALA A 13 3.55 1.52 -1.48
C ALA A 13 3.88 0.96 -2.88
N SER A 14 2.88 0.35 -3.52
CA SER A 14 3.01 -0.31 -4.81
C SER A 14 2.27 0.46 -5.90
N PHE A 15 2.87 0.50 -7.08
CA PHE A 15 2.42 1.27 -8.25
C PHE A 15 2.16 0.33 -9.45
N PRO A 16 1.16 -0.56 -9.38
CA PRO A 16 0.89 -1.50 -10.46
C PRO A 16 0.45 -0.77 -11.75
N VAL A 17 1.04 -1.16 -12.88
CA VAL A 17 0.69 -0.63 -14.21
C VAL A 17 -0.05 -1.64 -15.07
N ASP A 18 -0.80 -1.17 -16.06
CA ASP A 18 -1.42 -2.01 -17.09
C ASP A 18 -0.43 -2.36 -18.22
N GLY A 19 -0.93 -3.04 -19.27
CA GLY A 19 -0.11 -3.41 -20.43
C GLY A 19 0.41 -2.21 -21.25
N SER A 20 -0.10 -1.00 -21.01
CA SER A 20 0.36 0.25 -21.63
C SER A 20 1.29 1.07 -20.74
N GLY A 21 1.59 0.58 -19.52
CA GLY A 21 2.44 1.28 -18.57
C GLY A 21 1.73 2.43 -17.83
N ILE A 22 0.40 2.43 -17.78
CA ILE A 22 -0.40 3.40 -17.01
C ILE A 22 -0.74 2.80 -15.65
N LEU A 23 -0.66 3.61 -14.59
CA LEU A 23 -1.02 3.18 -13.23
C LEU A 23 -2.47 2.73 -13.18
N GLN A 24 -2.67 1.49 -12.71
CA GLN A 24 -3.98 0.95 -12.40
C GLN A 24 -4.43 1.33 -10.99
N ALA A 25 -3.47 1.50 -10.07
CA ALA A 25 -3.76 1.85 -8.69
C ALA A 25 -2.53 2.41 -7.99
N LEU A 26 -2.79 3.01 -6.83
CA LEU A 26 -1.85 3.08 -5.71
C LEU A 26 -2.30 2.07 -4.65
N GLU A 27 -1.42 1.17 -4.25
CA GLU A 27 -1.69 0.21 -3.18
C GLU A 27 -0.76 0.49 -2.01
N VAL A 28 -1.32 0.54 -0.80
CA VAL A 28 -0.54 0.71 0.44
C VAL A 28 -0.82 -0.48 1.33
N THR A 29 0.24 -1.16 1.79
CA THR A 29 0.15 -2.25 2.74
C THR A 29 0.96 -1.93 3.99
N LEU A 30 0.33 -2.12 5.16
CA LEU A 30 0.97 -2.08 6.46
C LEU A 30 1.13 -3.50 6.98
N SER A 31 2.33 -3.85 7.43
CA SER A 31 2.61 -5.14 8.07
C SER A 31 3.51 -4.97 9.28
N GLN A 32 3.41 -5.87 10.25
CA GLN A 32 4.20 -5.78 11.48
C GLN A 32 4.69 -7.16 11.87
N GLU A 33 5.96 -7.26 12.26
CA GLU A 33 6.59 -8.51 12.67
C GLU A 33 5.79 -9.16 13.82
N GLY A 34 5.58 -10.48 13.72
CA GLY A 34 4.78 -11.23 14.68
C GLY A 34 3.26 -11.02 14.56
N LYS A 35 2.78 -10.28 13.55
CA LYS A 35 1.34 -10.12 13.25
C LYS A 35 1.01 -10.79 11.91
N SER A 36 -0.13 -11.48 11.87
CA SER A 36 -0.61 -12.20 10.67
C SER A 36 -1.78 -11.50 9.96
N CYS A 37 -2.06 -10.24 10.27
CA CYS A 37 -3.13 -9.47 9.65
C CYS A 37 -2.59 -8.16 9.06
N PRO A 38 -1.97 -8.20 7.87
CA PRO A 38 -1.62 -6.98 7.16
C PRO A 38 -2.88 -6.17 6.82
N LEU A 39 -2.74 -4.84 6.80
CA LEU A 39 -3.80 -3.92 6.38
C LEU A 39 -3.45 -3.40 4.99
N THR A 40 -4.40 -3.50 4.05
CA THR A 40 -4.19 -3.05 2.68
C THR A 40 -5.26 -2.06 2.27
N MET A 41 -4.84 -0.98 1.62
CA MET A 41 -5.68 -0.01 0.95
C MET A 41 -5.30 0.01 -0.53
N ARG A 42 -6.31 0.03 -1.40
CA ARG A 42 -6.13 0.18 -2.84
C ARG A 42 -6.93 1.38 -3.33
N LEU A 43 -6.26 2.26 -4.07
CA LEU A 43 -6.86 3.43 -4.71
C LEU A 43 -6.75 3.27 -6.23
N ASP A 44 -7.84 2.84 -6.86
CA ASP A 44 -7.92 2.58 -8.30
C ASP A 44 -9.03 3.39 -9.01
N THR A 45 -9.76 4.20 -8.26
CA THR A 45 -10.86 5.06 -8.78
C THR A 45 -10.49 6.54 -8.84
N TYR A 46 -9.21 6.87 -8.62
CA TYR A 46 -8.75 8.25 -8.69
C TYR A 46 -8.75 8.75 -10.14
N LYS A 47 -9.46 9.85 -10.40
CA LYS A 47 -9.61 10.41 -11.76
C LYS A 47 -8.29 10.91 -12.37
N GLY A 48 -7.30 11.25 -11.54
CA GLY A 48 -6.00 11.75 -11.96
C GLY A 48 -4.93 10.67 -12.18
N MET A 49 -5.29 9.39 -12.34
CA MET A 49 -4.29 8.31 -12.49
C MET A 49 -3.38 8.49 -13.70
N ALA A 50 -3.88 9.02 -14.82
CA ALA A 50 -3.04 9.29 -15.99
C ALA A 50 -1.98 10.37 -15.71
N GLU A 51 -2.37 11.48 -15.07
CA GLU A 51 -1.44 12.55 -14.69
C GLU A 51 -0.42 12.06 -13.66
N LEU A 52 -0.87 11.30 -12.65
CA LEU A 52 0.00 10.68 -11.66
C LEU A 52 0.99 9.70 -12.32
N SER A 53 0.56 8.94 -13.32
CA SER A 53 1.43 8.02 -14.06
C SER A 53 2.59 8.75 -14.72
N GLU A 54 2.31 9.89 -15.37
CA GLU A 54 3.35 10.67 -16.03
C GLU A 54 4.32 11.32 -15.03
N ALA A 55 3.81 11.81 -13.89
CA ALA A 55 4.65 12.35 -12.83
C ALA A 55 5.59 11.30 -12.23
N VAL A 56 5.08 10.09 -11.94
CA VAL A 56 5.90 8.99 -11.42
C VAL A 56 6.94 8.53 -12.45
N LYS A 57 6.55 8.41 -13.73
CA LYS A 57 7.48 8.07 -14.83
C LYS A 57 8.59 9.10 -15.02
N ALA A 58 8.29 10.39 -14.85
CA ALA A 58 9.27 11.46 -14.96
C ALA A 58 10.31 11.44 -13.83
N GLY A 59 10.04 10.70 -12.75
CA GLY A 59 10.85 10.66 -11.55
C GLY A 59 10.41 11.70 -10.52
N MET A 60 10.41 11.29 -9.26
CA MET A 60 10.03 12.12 -8.12
C MET A 60 11.13 12.08 -7.06
N THR A 61 11.26 13.17 -6.29
CA THR A 61 12.18 13.21 -5.15
C THR A 61 11.44 12.75 -3.89
N PRO A 62 11.93 11.75 -3.14
CA PRO A 62 11.34 11.37 -1.88
C PRO A 62 11.53 12.48 -0.84
N VAL A 63 10.47 12.79 -0.09
CA VAL A 63 10.49 13.77 1.00
C VAL A 63 10.07 13.08 2.28
N MET A 64 10.90 13.19 3.32
CA MET A 64 10.60 12.74 4.67
C MET A 64 10.48 13.98 5.56
N SER A 65 9.33 14.17 6.19
CA SER A 65 9.08 15.31 7.06
C SER A 65 8.34 14.88 8.32
N TYR A 66 8.62 15.58 9.41
CA TYR A 66 7.91 15.47 10.68
C TYR A 66 7.60 16.88 11.14
N TRP A 67 6.32 17.15 11.41
CA TRP A 67 5.81 18.46 11.76
C TRP A 67 4.53 18.31 12.58
N SER A 68 4.16 19.38 13.28
CA SER A 68 2.99 19.45 14.14
C SER A 68 2.21 20.72 13.82
N ASP A 69 0.90 20.67 13.98
CA ASP A 69 0.01 21.82 13.90
C ASP A 69 -1.16 21.56 14.87
N ASP A 70 -1.88 22.59 15.32
CA ASP A 70 -3.04 22.40 16.21
C ASP A 70 -4.31 21.97 15.44
N THR A 71 -4.20 21.73 14.12
CA THR A 71 -5.33 21.43 13.23
C THR A 71 -5.18 20.11 12.44
N MET A 72 -4.40 19.14 12.90
CA MET A 72 -4.25 17.82 12.22
C MET A 72 -5.49 16.93 12.25
N THR A 73 -6.60 17.42 12.78
CA THR A 73 -7.91 16.74 12.83
C THR A 73 -8.43 16.26 11.47
N TRP A 74 -7.92 16.79 10.35
CA TRP A 74 -8.22 16.28 9.01
C TRP A 74 -7.67 14.87 8.76
N MET A 75 -6.59 14.49 9.48
CA MET A 75 -5.91 13.19 9.39
C MET A 75 -6.34 12.24 10.51
N ASP A 76 -6.36 12.71 11.76
CA ASP A 76 -6.54 11.87 12.96
C ASP A 76 -7.79 12.21 13.78
N GLY A 77 -8.52 13.25 13.37
CA GLY A 77 -9.76 13.67 13.99
C GLY A 77 -10.90 12.68 13.76
N LYS A 78 -12.09 12.99 14.28
CA LYS A 78 -13.25 12.08 14.24
C LYS A 78 -13.64 11.56 12.85
N GLY A 79 -13.32 12.29 11.79
CA GLY A 79 -13.67 11.90 10.42
C GLY A 79 -15.18 11.89 10.18
N ALA A 80 -15.59 11.55 8.95
CA ALA A 80 -16.99 11.55 8.55
C ALA A 80 -17.81 10.43 9.22
N ASP A 81 -17.16 9.36 9.67
CA ASP A 81 -17.81 8.23 10.36
C ASP A 81 -17.83 8.39 11.89
N GLY A 82 -17.21 9.45 12.41
CA GLY A 82 -17.13 9.76 13.83
C GLY A 82 -16.20 8.83 14.64
N LYS A 83 -15.43 7.95 13.98
CA LYS A 83 -14.66 6.89 14.65
C LYS A 83 -13.19 7.23 14.88
N GLY A 84 -12.70 8.34 14.32
CA GLY A 84 -11.32 8.74 14.55
C GLY A 84 -10.99 8.95 16.03
N PRO A 85 -9.75 8.71 16.44
CA PRO A 85 -9.37 8.72 17.85
C PRO A 85 -9.38 10.13 18.44
N CYS A 86 -8.89 11.13 17.71
CA CYS A 86 -8.66 12.48 18.22
C CYS A 86 -9.93 13.34 18.11
N GLY A 87 -10.30 14.05 19.18
CA GLY A 87 -11.39 15.03 19.16
C GLY A 87 -10.91 16.47 18.98
N VAL A 88 -9.72 16.76 19.52
CA VAL A 88 -8.99 18.01 19.44
C VAL A 88 -7.53 17.66 19.31
N ASP A 89 -6.79 18.44 18.53
CA ASP A 89 -5.36 18.27 18.33
C ASP A 89 -4.55 19.28 19.17
N HIS A 90 -3.33 18.90 19.55
CA HIS A 90 -2.44 19.70 20.38
C HIS A 90 -1.00 19.49 19.90
N ALA A 91 -0.48 20.43 19.10
CA ALA A 91 0.86 20.34 18.51
C ALA A 91 1.97 20.10 19.55
N ALA A 92 1.81 20.69 20.75
CA ALA A 92 2.76 20.56 21.85
C ALA A 92 2.87 19.14 22.45
N GLN A 93 1.98 18.21 22.09
CA GLN A 93 2.02 16.82 22.56
C GLN A 93 2.79 15.89 21.62
N CYS A 94 3.22 16.38 20.46
CA CYS A 94 4.07 15.62 19.55
C CYS A 94 5.39 15.21 20.23
N VAL A 95 5.88 14.01 19.91
CA VAL A 95 7.18 13.54 20.38
C VAL A 95 8.31 14.30 19.70
N ASP A 96 9.49 14.36 20.30
CA ASP A 96 10.60 15.15 19.75
C ASP A 96 11.17 14.57 18.44
N THR A 97 11.07 13.25 18.25
CA THR A 97 11.69 12.55 17.11
C THR A 97 10.84 11.40 16.60
N VAL A 98 10.95 11.16 15.30
CA VAL A 98 10.46 9.95 14.63
C VAL A 98 11.61 9.28 13.88
N GLN A 99 11.49 7.99 13.60
CA GLN A 99 12.49 7.23 12.87
C GLN A 99 11.87 6.63 11.60
N PHE A 100 12.58 6.79 10.49
CA PHE A 100 12.30 6.10 9.24
C PHE A 100 13.58 5.35 8.85
N TYR A 101 13.46 4.07 8.52
CA TYR A 101 14.59 3.22 8.20
C TYR A 101 14.14 2.05 7.32
N ASP A 102 15.10 1.21 6.89
CA ASP A 102 14.86 0.04 6.03
C ASP A 102 14.19 0.38 4.69
N PHE A 103 14.59 1.52 4.11
CA PHE A 103 14.10 1.94 2.81
C PHE A 103 14.60 1.02 1.70
N SER A 104 13.68 0.60 0.83
CA SER A 104 13.97 -0.15 -0.38
C SER A 104 13.06 0.29 -1.51
N VAL A 105 13.52 0.07 -2.74
CA VAL A 105 12.73 0.21 -3.96
C VAL A 105 12.93 -1.07 -4.76
N GLU A 106 11.83 -1.71 -5.11
CA GLU A 106 11.84 -2.98 -5.83
C GLU A 106 10.77 -2.99 -6.92
N GLU A 107 10.98 -3.87 -7.90
CA GLU A 107 9.98 -4.14 -8.93
C GLU A 107 8.76 -4.81 -8.28
N VAL A 108 7.57 -4.32 -8.59
CA VAL A 108 6.33 -4.96 -8.15
C VAL A 108 6.26 -6.33 -8.82
N SER A 109 6.42 -7.41 -8.06
CA SER A 109 6.33 -8.76 -8.60
C SER A 109 4.97 -8.94 -9.29
N LYS A 110 4.96 -9.07 -10.62
CA LYS A 110 3.76 -9.39 -11.38
C LYS A 110 3.19 -10.68 -10.77
N ALA A 111 1.99 -10.63 -10.20
CA ALA A 111 1.27 -11.85 -9.86
C ALA A 111 1.37 -12.79 -11.08
N PRO A 112 1.74 -14.08 -10.91
CA PRO A 112 1.85 -14.98 -12.05
C PRO A 112 0.56 -14.88 -12.84
N ALA A 113 0.65 -14.62 -14.16
CA ALA A 113 -0.52 -14.73 -15.02
C ALA A 113 -1.20 -16.07 -14.68
N PRO A 114 -2.55 -16.13 -14.58
CA PRO A 114 -3.22 -17.41 -14.38
C PRO A 114 -2.64 -18.38 -15.39
N ALA A 115 -2.07 -19.49 -14.91
CA ALA A 115 -1.54 -20.51 -15.80
C ALA A 115 -2.64 -20.80 -16.84
N PRO A 116 -2.32 -20.88 -18.14
CA PRO A 116 -3.30 -21.31 -19.12
C PRO A 116 -3.94 -22.58 -18.57
N LEU A 117 -5.27 -22.62 -18.50
CA LEU A 117 -5.99 -23.84 -18.19
C LEU A 117 -5.51 -24.87 -19.20
N THR A 118 -4.58 -25.75 -18.78
CA THR A 118 -4.11 -26.84 -19.59
C THR A 118 -5.34 -27.66 -19.88
N THR A 119 -5.81 -27.61 -21.14
CA THR A 119 -6.86 -28.49 -21.62
C THR A 119 -6.41 -29.91 -21.32
N ALA A 120 -7.15 -30.59 -20.45
CA ALA A 120 -6.90 -31.98 -20.12
C ALA A 120 -6.87 -32.78 -21.43
N GLN A 121 -5.68 -33.25 -21.82
CA GLN A 121 -5.56 -34.17 -22.93
C GLN A 121 -6.19 -35.51 -22.48
N PRO A 122 -7.04 -36.14 -23.30
CA PRO A 122 -7.66 -37.40 -22.96
C PRO A 122 -6.60 -38.49 -22.83
N VAL A 123 -6.55 -39.12 -21.65
CA VAL A 123 -5.70 -40.27 -21.38
C VAL A 123 -6.16 -41.44 -22.24
N VAL A 124 -5.38 -41.79 -23.25
CA VAL A 124 -5.56 -43.02 -24.03
C VAL A 124 -4.98 -44.17 -23.21
N THR A 125 -5.85 -44.97 -22.59
CA THR A 125 -5.47 -46.23 -21.95
C THR A 125 -5.26 -47.32 -23.01
N LYS A 126 -4.05 -47.89 -23.07
CA LYS A 126 -3.77 -49.10 -23.86
C LYS A 126 -4.36 -50.34 -23.16
N PRO A 127 -4.94 -51.31 -23.90
CA PRO A 127 -5.40 -52.56 -23.31
C PRO A 127 -4.22 -53.44 -22.87
N LYS A 128 -4.37 -54.10 -21.73
CA LYS A 128 -3.44 -55.09 -21.21
C LYS A 128 -3.71 -56.45 -21.88
N VAL A 129 -2.67 -57.05 -22.45
CA VAL A 129 -2.64 -58.42 -23.02
C VAL A 129 -2.71 -59.45 -21.91
#